data_AF-A0A250KVI8-F1
#
_entry.id   AF-A0A250KVI8-F1
#
_cell.length_a   1.000
_cell.length_b   1.000
_cell.length_c   1.000
_cell.angle_alpha   90.00
_cell.angle_beta   90.00
_cell.angle_gamma   90.00
#
_symmetry.space_group_name_H-M   'P 1'
#
loop_
_entity.id
_entity.type
_entity.pdbx_description
1 polymer ?
#
loop_
_entity_poly.entity_id
_entity_poly.type
_entity_poly.pdbx_seq_one_letter_code
_entity_poly.pdbx_strand_id
1 'polypeptide(L)'
;MRQNVTPALRDLVIGYFAEPAKSVLDKWQANQDLTAEQLRGEWQKAVKAPPQEFNRAAREVQRFFEPEDSPALPLWKEWVKEALNDGLSVHESAVTQPHSVPFGLYAPFADLNRKMEDIAREVAKLDGFDVVLRSLSIDQQTPLDTARHWVVPVRAWARNDEWRSEDGSLQGSHDANGLARPQYVEAMLDKGLYDEKGTLKDGLLDPDCVEARDWNLSAGQYKPFDFTQWKSDKSVVELIAELRETERRIIGGLDKLLAMVEGRE
;
A
#
# COMPACT_ATOMS: atom_id res chain seq x y z
N MET A 1 8.52 -10.73 4.12
CA MET A 1 7.43 -10.99 3.15
C MET A 1 7.70 -12.22 2.28
N ARG A 2 8.68 -12.20 1.36
CA ARG A 2 9.08 -13.39 0.58
C ARG A 2 9.34 -14.62 1.46
N GLN A 3 10.03 -14.43 2.59
CA GLN A 3 10.32 -15.49 3.57
C GLN A 3 9.09 -16.18 4.18
N ASN A 4 7.90 -15.57 4.13
CA ASN A 4 6.67 -16.17 4.66
C ASN A 4 5.77 -16.70 3.53
N VAL A 5 5.72 -15.97 2.40
CA VAL A 5 4.84 -16.28 1.27
C VAL A 5 5.35 -17.46 0.45
N THR A 6 6.66 -17.51 0.15
CA THR A 6 7.23 -18.58 -0.68
C THR A 6 7.09 -19.96 -0.02
N PRO A 7 7.38 -20.13 1.29
CA PRO A 7 7.09 -21.40 1.97
C PRO A 7 5.61 -21.76 1.98
N ALA A 8 4.71 -20.79 2.23
CA ALA A 8 3.27 -21.04 2.24
C ALA A 8 2.74 -21.49 0.87
N LEU A 9 3.20 -20.87 -0.23
CA LEU A 9 2.88 -21.31 -1.59
C LEU A 9 3.44 -22.71 -1.88
N ARG A 10 4.65 -22.99 -1.44
CA ARG A 10 5.26 -24.31 -1.60
C ARG A 10 4.46 -25.40 -0.87
N ASP A 11 4.10 -25.16 0.39
CA ASP A 11 3.29 -26.09 1.19
C ASP A 11 1.89 -26.26 0.59
N LEU A 12 1.32 -25.18 0.03
CA LEU A 12 0.06 -25.21 -0.69
C LEU A 12 0.13 -26.16 -1.90
N VAL A 13 1.16 -26.01 -2.74
CA VAL A 13 1.38 -26.87 -3.92
C VAL A 13 1.62 -28.31 -3.46
N ILE A 14 2.51 -28.54 -2.51
CA ILE A 14 2.81 -29.89 -2.02
C ILE A 14 1.55 -30.58 -1.50
N GLY A 15 0.73 -29.89 -0.71
CA GLY A 15 -0.53 -30.43 -0.19
C GLY A 15 -1.57 -30.68 -1.28
N TYR A 16 -1.73 -29.76 -2.23
CA TYR A 16 -2.69 -29.88 -3.32
C TYR A 16 -2.37 -31.05 -4.28
N PHE A 17 -1.09 -31.24 -4.61
CA PHE A 17 -0.65 -32.29 -5.53
C PHE A 17 -0.41 -33.66 -4.87
N ALA A 18 -0.56 -33.76 -3.54
CA ALA A 18 -0.36 -35.01 -2.82
C ALA A 18 -1.37 -36.10 -3.21
N GLU A 19 -2.63 -35.76 -3.46
CA GLU A 19 -3.65 -36.74 -3.85
C GLU A 19 -3.40 -37.34 -5.25
N PRO A 20 -3.12 -36.54 -6.30
CA PRO A 20 -2.64 -37.07 -7.58
C PRO A 20 -1.40 -37.95 -7.45
N ALA A 21 -0.42 -37.56 -6.63
CA ALA A 21 0.81 -38.33 -6.44
C ALA A 21 0.53 -39.67 -5.73
N LYS A 22 -0.31 -39.65 -4.69
CA LYS A 22 -0.75 -40.84 -3.96
C LYS A 22 -1.46 -41.84 -4.87
N SER A 23 -2.33 -41.37 -5.76
CA SER A 23 -3.02 -42.23 -6.74
C SER A 23 -2.03 -43.01 -7.63
N VAL A 24 -0.90 -42.41 -8.02
CA VAL A 24 0.12 -43.12 -8.79
C VAL A 24 0.91 -44.11 -7.93
N LEU A 25 1.23 -43.72 -6.68
CA LEU A 25 1.93 -44.59 -5.74
C LEU A 25 1.08 -45.81 -5.34
N ASP A 26 -0.22 -45.66 -5.17
CA ASP A 26 -1.13 -46.77 -4.87
C ASP A 26 -1.15 -47.78 -6.04
N LYS A 27 -1.08 -47.31 -7.30
CA LYS A 27 -0.92 -48.19 -8.47
C LYS A 27 0.41 -48.94 -8.47
N TRP A 28 1.49 -48.27 -8.08
CA TRP A 28 2.81 -48.90 -7.93
C TRP A 28 2.82 -49.93 -6.79
N GLN A 29 2.17 -49.64 -5.66
CA GLN A 29 2.04 -50.62 -4.57
C GLN A 29 1.26 -51.87 -5.01
N ALA A 30 0.25 -51.71 -5.87
CA ALA A 30 -0.49 -52.82 -6.46
C ALA A 30 0.30 -53.59 -7.54
N ASN A 31 1.25 -52.93 -8.21
CA ASN A 31 2.09 -53.51 -9.26
C ASN A 31 3.52 -52.93 -9.21
N GLN A 32 4.38 -53.61 -8.45
CA GLN A 32 5.76 -53.16 -8.20
C GLN A 32 6.69 -53.34 -9.41
N ASP A 33 6.23 -53.94 -10.51
CA ASP A 33 7.00 -54.14 -11.73
C ASP A 33 7.01 -52.90 -12.66
N LEU A 34 6.29 -51.84 -12.29
CA LEU A 34 6.23 -50.62 -13.08
C LEU A 34 7.60 -49.91 -13.12
N THR A 35 8.07 -49.59 -14.33
CA THR A 35 9.32 -48.85 -14.53
C THR A 35 9.15 -47.37 -14.20
N ALA A 36 10.25 -46.67 -13.92
CA ALA A 36 10.24 -45.22 -13.68
C ALA A 36 9.61 -44.42 -14.84
N GLU A 37 9.76 -44.87 -16.08
CA GLU A 37 9.15 -44.24 -17.26
C GLU A 37 7.63 -44.42 -17.30
N GLN A 38 7.14 -45.61 -16.92
CA GLN A 38 5.70 -45.87 -16.80
C GLN A 38 5.09 -45.05 -15.67
N LEU A 39 5.77 -44.95 -14.52
CA LEU A 39 5.35 -44.12 -13.39
C LEU A 39 5.33 -42.64 -13.75
N ARG A 40 6.32 -42.14 -14.50
CA ARG A 40 6.32 -40.78 -15.04
C ARG A 40 5.13 -40.54 -15.97
N GLY A 41 4.81 -41.51 -16.83
CA GLY A 41 3.63 -41.43 -17.71
C GLY A 41 2.31 -41.36 -16.93
N GLU A 42 2.18 -42.15 -15.87
CA GLU A 42 1.01 -42.10 -14.98
C GLU A 42 0.93 -40.79 -14.19
N TRP A 43 2.07 -40.27 -13.73
CA TRP A 43 2.16 -38.95 -13.10
C TRP A 43 1.69 -37.85 -14.04
N GLN A 44 2.21 -37.80 -15.28
CA GLN A 44 1.82 -36.80 -16.28
C GLN A 44 0.31 -36.84 -16.60
N LYS A 45 -0.31 -38.03 -16.58
CA LYS A 45 -1.77 -38.16 -16.72
C LYS A 45 -2.49 -37.60 -15.50
N ALA A 46 -2.02 -37.92 -14.29
CA ALA A 46 -2.61 -37.47 -13.03
C ALA A 46 -2.53 -35.94 -12.86
N VAL A 47 -1.46 -35.30 -13.33
CA VAL A 47 -1.27 -33.84 -13.25
C VAL A 47 -1.71 -33.08 -14.50
N LYS A 48 -2.54 -33.66 -15.36
CA LYS A 48 -3.01 -32.96 -16.57
C LYS A 48 -3.94 -31.79 -16.27
N ALA A 49 -4.89 -31.98 -15.35
CA ALA A 49 -5.90 -30.99 -14.97
C ALA A 49 -5.52 -30.14 -13.73
N PRO A 50 -4.96 -30.71 -12.65
CA PRO A 50 -4.72 -29.97 -11.40
C PRO A 50 -3.88 -28.68 -11.54
N PRO A 51 -2.82 -28.60 -12.37
CA PRO A 51 -2.09 -27.35 -12.57
C PRO A 51 -2.93 -26.25 -13.22
N GLN A 52 -3.91 -26.60 -14.06
CA GLN A 52 -4.80 -25.60 -14.68
C GLN A 52 -5.75 -25.01 -13.64
N GLU A 53 -6.29 -25.85 -12.75
CA GLU A 53 -7.14 -25.41 -11.63
C GLU A 53 -6.35 -24.56 -10.63
N PHE A 54 -5.11 -24.95 -10.32
CA PHE A 54 -4.22 -24.17 -9.46
C PHE A 54 -3.94 -22.79 -10.04
N ASN A 55 -3.60 -22.72 -11.34
CA ASN A 55 -3.37 -21.44 -12.02
C ASN A 55 -4.66 -20.61 -12.14
N ARG A 56 -5.83 -21.25 -12.26
CA ARG A 56 -7.11 -20.56 -12.25
C ARG A 56 -7.36 -19.90 -10.89
N ALA A 57 -7.21 -20.63 -9.79
CA ALA A 57 -7.32 -20.08 -8.45
C ALA A 57 -6.34 -18.91 -8.23
N ALA A 58 -5.09 -19.07 -8.69
CA ALA A 58 -4.08 -18.01 -8.61
C ALA A 58 -4.39 -16.78 -9.48
N ARG A 59 -5.21 -16.91 -10.52
CA ARG A 59 -5.71 -15.78 -11.33
C ARG A 59 -6.91 -15.10 -10.69
N GLU A 60 -7.82 -15.87 -10.10
CA GLU A 60 -9.03 -15.33 -9.46
C GLU A 60 -8.70 -14.39 -8.28
N VAL A 61 -7.61 -14.68 -7.54
CA VAL A 61 -7.13 -13.82 -6.45
C VAL A 61 -6.38 -12.57 -6.93
N GLN A 62 -6.13 -12.41 -8.23
CA GLN A 62 -5.46 -11.20 -8.74
C GLN A 62 -6.26 -9.92 -8.52
N ARG A 63 -7.57 -10.06 -8.22
CA ARG A 63 -8.46 -8.98 -7.78
C ARG A 63 -8.00 -8.22 -6.53
N PHE A 64 -7.05 -8.76 -5.77
CA PHE A 64 -6.50 -8.11 -4.57
C PHE A 64 -5.32 -7.20 -4.85
N PHE A 65 -4.73 -7.23 -6.06
CA PHE A 65 -3.57 -6.43 -6.40
C PHE A 65 -3.96 -5.17 -7.17
N GLU A 66 -3.20 -4.11 -7.00
CA GLU A 66 -3.38 -2.89 -7.78
C GLU A 66 -2.99 -3.14 -9.26
N PRO A 67 -3.82 -2.75 -10.23
CA PRO A 67 -3.56 -3.03 -11.64
C PRO A 67 -2.51 -2.10 -12.26
N GLU A 68 -2.29 -0.91 -11.70
CA GLU A 68 -1.36 0.10 -12.22
C GLU A 68 -0.13 0.24 -11.32
N ASP A 69 1.04 0.01 -11.90
CA ASP A 69 2.37 0.29 -11.33
C ASP A 69 2.66 -0.32 -9.94
N SER A 70 2.10 -1.51 -9.66
CA SER A 70 2.27 -2.23 -8.40
C SER A 70 3.41 -3.27 -8.44
N PRO A 71 4.20 -3.41 -7.36
CA PRO A 71 5.20 -4.46 -7.23
C PRO A 71 4.61 -5.84 -6.89
N ALA A 72 3.38 -5.93 -6.35
CA ALA A 72 2.84 -7.19 -5.87
C ALA A 72 2.45 -8.17 -6.98
N LEU A 73 1.80 -7.69 -8.06
CA LEU A 73 1.30 -8.55 -9.12
C LEU A 73 2.41 -9.28 -9.90
N PRO A 74 3.53 -8.64 -10.30
CA PRO A 74 4.65 -9.32 -10.92
C PRO A 74 5.25 -10.39 -10.00
N LEU A 75 5.46 -10.06 -8.71
CA LEU A 75 6.00 -10.99 -7.72
C LEU A 75 5.07 -12.19 -7.46
N TRP A 76 3.76 -11.95 -7.41
CA TRP A 76 2.76 -13.01 -7.30
C TRP A 76 2.88 -14.03 -8.43
N LYS A 77 2.94 -13.55 -9.68
CA LYS A 77 3.07 -14.41 -10.87
C LYS A 77 4.37 -15.21 -10.85
N GLU A 78 5.48 -14.59 -10.45
CA GLU A 78 6.77 -15.25 -10.31
C GLU A 78 6.72 -16.35 -9.25
N TRP A 79 6.31 -16.02 -8.01
CA TRP A 79 6.34 -16.97 -6.90
C TRP A 79 5.34 -18.12 -7.06
N VAL A 80 4.17 -17.88 -7.66
CA VAL A 80 3.23 -18.96 -8.01
C VAL A 80 3.86 -19.92 -9.02
N LYS A 81 4.56 -19.40 -10.02
CA LYS A 81 5.25 -20.22 -11.03
C LYS A 81 6.40 -21.02 -10.42
N GLU A 82 7.22 -20.39 -9.58
CA GLU A 82 8.32 -21.06 -8.86
C GLU A 82 7.78 -22.19 -7.97
N ALA A 83 6.80 -21.89 -7.11
CA ALA A 83 6.23 -22.87 -6.19
C ALA A 83 5.59 -24.05 -6.92
N LEU A 84 4.89 -23.79 -8.04
CA LEU A 84 4.27 -24.84 -8.84
C LEU A 84 5.32 -25.80 -9.44
N ASN A 85 6.39 -25.24 -10.03
CA ASN A 85 7.47 -26.05 -10.60
C ASN A 85 8.17 -26.88 -9.53
N ASP A 86 8.48 -26.27 -8.39
CA ASP A 86 9.16 -26.94 -7.28
C ASP A 86 8.31 -28.08 -6.71
N GLY A 87 7.02 -27.83 -6.44
CA GLY A 87 6.14 -28.84 -5.86
C GLY A 87 5.83 -29.99 -6.83
N LEU A 88 5.70 -29.72 -8.13
CA LEU A 88 5.56 -30.76 -9.15
C LEU A 88 6.83 -31.63 -9.24
N SER A 89 8.02 -31.03 -9.18
CA SER A 89 9.30 -31.74 -9.20
C SER A 89 9.49 -32.65 -7.97
N VAL A 90 9.06 -32.20 -6.79
CA VAL A 90 9.09 -32.99 -5.55
C VAL A 90 8.24 -34.27 -5.69
N HIS A 91 7.01 -34.13 -6.16
CA HIS A 91 6.12 -35.27 -6.34
C HIS A 91 6.52 -36.16 -7.51
N GLU A 92 7.03 -35.60 -8.61
CA GLU A 92 7.58 -36.41 -9.71
C GLU A 92 8.74 -37.29 -9.22
N SER A 93 9.65 -36.75 -8.41
CA SER A 93 10.77 -37.51 -7.83
C SER A 93 10.26 -38.61 -6.89
N ALA A 94 9.28 -38.31 -6.04
CA ALA A 94 8.69 -39.30 -5.13
C ALA A 94 7.97 -40.44 -5.88
N VAL A 95 7.25 -40.11 -6.95
CA VAL A 95 6.47 -41.07 -7.74
C VAL A 95 7.36 -41.92 -8.65
N THR A 96 8.43 -41.36 -9.21
CA THR A 96 9.34 -42.09 -10.11
C THR A 96 10.40 -42.90 -9.39
N GLN A 97 10.67 -42.62 -8.11
CA GLN A 97 11.66 -43.32 -7.29
C GLN A 97 11.11 -43.69 -5.89
N PRO A 98 10.02 -44.47 -5.82
CA PRO A 98 9.31 -44.72 -4.55
C PRO A 98 10.15 -45.47 -3.50
N HIS A 99 11.20 -46.19 -3.93
CA HIS A 99 12.13 -46.87 -3.02
C HIS A 99 13.16 -45.93 -2.37
N SER A 100 13.53 -44.85 -3.07
CA SER A 100 14.63 -43.96 -2.67
C SER A 100 14.11 -42.67 -2.03
N VAL A 101 12.92 -42.24 -2.43
CA VAL A 101 12.30 -40.99 -1.99
C VAL A 101 11.01 -41.34 -1.23
N PRO A 102 10.99 -41.20 0.11
CA PRO A 102 9.80 -41.51 0.88
C PRO A 102 8.69 -40.50 0.58
N PHE A 103 7.50 -41.01 0.32
CA PHE A 103 6.32 -40.17 0.19
C PHE A 103 5.85 -39.70 1.58
N GLY A 104 5.64 -38.39 1.73
CA GLY A 104 5.16 -37.80 2.97
C GLY A 104 3.72 -38.20 3.30
N LEU A 105 3.37 -38.12 4.59
CA LEU A 105 1.98 -38.21 5.02
C LEU A 105 1.33 -36.83 4.86
N TYR A 106 0.39 -36.73 3.93
CA TYR A 106 -0.35 -35.49 3.66
C TYR A 106 -1.80 -35.64 4.11
N ALA A 107 -2.29 -34.66 4.86
CA ALA A 107 -3.70 -34.58 5.20
C ALA A 107 -4.53 -34.25 3.94
N PRO A 108 -5.80 -34.70 3.86
CA PRO A 108 -6.70 -34.30 2.78
C PRO A 108 -6.75 -32.79 2.64
N PHE A 109 -6.56 -32.32 1.41
CA PHE A 109 -6.46 -30.90 1.13
C PHE A 109 -7.87 -30.30 0.92
N ALA A 110 -8.34 -29.53 1.90
CA ALA A 110 -9.78 -29.20 1.99
C ALA A 110 -10.21 -27.95 1.21
N ASP A 111 -9.33 -26.99 0.94
CA ASP A 111 -9.74 -25.74 0.27
C ASP A 111 -8.57 -24.99 -0.41
N LEU A 112 -8.53 -25.07 -1.74
CA LEU A 112 -7.51 -24.38 -2.56
C LEU A 112 -7.77 -22.89 -2.60
N ASN A 113 -9.02 -22.51 -2.84
CA ASN A 113 -9.37 -21.12 -3.10
C ASN A 113 -9.16 -20.26 -1.85
N ARG A 114 -9.58 -20.76 -0.68
CA ARG A 114 -9.39 -20.04 0.58
C ARG A 114 -7.93 -19.87 0.92
N LYS A 115 -7.11 -20.93 0.85
CA LYS A 115 -5.68 -20.81 1.15
C LYS A 115 -4.94 -19.94 0.14
N MET A 116 -5.31 -20.01 -1.14
CA MET A 116 -4.76 -19.13 -2.17
C MET A 116 -5.10 -17.67 -1.88
N GLU A 117 -6.34 -17.40 -1.45
CA GLU A 117 -6.80 -16.07 -1.05
C GLU A 117 -6.04 -15.54 0.18
N ASP A 118 -5.87 -16.36 1.22
CA ASP A 118 -5.12 -15.96 2.42
C ASP A 118 -3.68 -15.54 2.07
N ILE A 119 -3.01 -16.32 1.22
CA ILE A 119 -1.64 -16.00 0.77
C ILE A 119 -1.64 -14.75 -0.12
N ALA A 120 -2.58 -14.63 -1.07
CA ALA A 120 -2.66 -13.49 -1.96
C ALA A 120 -2.92 -12.17 -1.22
N ARG A 121 -3.76 -12.20 -0.17
CA ARG A 121 -4.00 -11.05 0.72
C ARG A 121 -2.74 -10.63 1.45
N GLU A 122 -1.91 -11.56 1.90
CA GLU A 122 -0.60 -11.21 2.44
C GLU A 122 0.25 -10.51 1.39
N VAL A 123 0.31 -11.04 0.15
CA VAL A 123 1.08 -10.42 -0.95
C VAL A 123 0.58 -9.03 -1.29
N ALA A 124 -0.73 -8.83 -1.30
CA ALA A 124 -1.38 -7.57 -1.59
C ALA A 124 -1.04 -6.44 -0.60
N LYS A 125 -0.53 -6.77 0.61
CA LYS A 125 -0.03 -5.76 1.55
C LYS A 125 1.14 -4.93 0.99
N LEU A 126 1.86 -5.42 -0.02
CA LEU A 126 2.87 -4.62 -0.74
C LEU A 126 2.25 -3.43 -1.46
N ASP A 127 1.00 -3.55 -1.87
CA ASP A 127 0.22 -2.51 -2.54
C ASP A 127 -0.59 -1.67 -1.54
N GLY A 128 -0.37 -1.87 -0.23
CA GLY A 128 -1.15 -1.19 0.81
C GLY A 128 -2.52 -1.83 1.08
N PHE A 129 -2.85 -2.98 0.49
CA PHE A 129 -4.10 -3.68 0.75
C PHE A 129 -4.20 -4.14 2.20
N ASP A 130 -5.27 -3.71 2.89
CA ASP A 130 -5.57 -4.04 4.29
C ASP A 130 -4.38 -3.79 5.25
N VAL A 131 -3.52 -2.85 4.87
CA VAL A 131 -2.48 -2.33 5.76
C VAL A 131 -3.12 -1.23 6.56
N VAL A 132 -3.33 -1.46 7.86
CA VAL A 132 -3.57 -0.37 8.80
C VAL A 132 -2.33 0.50 8.73
N LEU A 133 -2.43 1.65 8.04
CA LEU A 133 -1.46 2.73 8.10
C LEU A 133 -1.42 3.21 9.55
N ARG A 134 -0.69 2.49 10.41
CA ARG A 134 -0.49 2.92 11.79
C ARG A 134 0.30 4.22 11.70
N SER A 135 -0.30 5.26 12.28
CA SER A 135 0.35 6.44 12.83
C SER A 135 1.80 6.10 13.13
N LEU A 136 2.72 6.73 12.39
CA LEU A 136 4.15 6.66 12.65
C LEU A 136 4.35 6.62 14.16
N SER A 137 5.02 5.58 14.67
CA SER A 137 5.59 5.61 16.01
C SER A 137 6.66 6.69 15.97
N ILE A 138 6.23 7.95 16.11
CA ILE A 138 7.10 9.08 16.31
C ILE A 138 7.73 8.79 17.66
N ASP A 139 9.06 8.66 17.70
CA ASP A 139 9.83 8.67 18.95
C ASP A 139 9.64 10.05 19.60
N GLN A 140 8.49 10.22 20.24
CA GLN A 140 8.15 11.40 21.00
C GLN A 140 8.92 11.30 22.30
N GLN A 141 10.11 11.91 22.30
CA GLN A 141 10.94 12.05 23.51
C GLN A 141 10.22 12.83 24.61
N THR A 142 9.15 13.56 24.27
CA THR A 142 8.28 14.28 25.19
C THR A 142 6.85 13.80 25.01
N PRO A 143 6.16 13.34 26.08
CA PRO A 143 4.74 13.05 26.00
C PRO A 143 3.98 14.33 25.63
N LEU A 144 3.10 14.24 24.63
CA LEU A 144 2.15 15.30 24.34
C LEU A 144 1.00 15.23 25.37
N ASP A 145 0.90 16.24 26.22
CA ASP A 145 -0.22 16.35 27.17
C ASP A 145 -1.57 16.64 26.47
N THR A 146 -1.53 17.07 25.20
CA THR A 146 -2.71 17.36 24.37
C THR A 146 -2.49 16.98 22.90
N ALA A 147 -3.53 16.45 22.25
CA ALA A 147 -3.49 16.11 20.83
C ALA A 147 -3.44 17.39 19.96
N ARG A 148 -2.24 17.70 19.42
CA ARG A 148 -2.06 18.78 18.44
C ARG A 148 -2.43 18.27 17.04
N HIS A 149 -3.73 18.22 16.77
CA HIS A 149 -4.26 17.97 15.44
C HIS A 149 -4.75 19.28 14.83
N TRP A 150 -4.59 19.43 13.52
CA TRP A 150 -5.21 20.50 12.75
C TRP A 150 -6.35 19.88 11.96
N VAL A 151 -7.49 20.58 11.91
CA VAL A 151 -8.68 20.11 11.21
C VAL A 151 -8.91 21.03 10.03
N VAL A 152 -9.07 20.44 8.85
CA VAL A 152 -9.45 21.14 7.62
C VAL A 152 -10.86 20.71 7.25
N PRO A 153 -11.79 21.64 7.01
CA PRO A 153 -13.11 21.28 6.50
C PRO A 153 -12.98 20.71 5.09
N VAL A 154 -13.75 19.65 4.79
CA VAL A 154 -13.77 19.08 3.45
C VAL A 154 -14.30 20.10 2.45
N ARG A 155 -15.45 20.71 2.77
CA ARG A 155 -16.07 21.77 1.99
C ARG A 155 -16.54 22.87 2.94
N ALA A 156 -16.10 24.10 2.68
CA ALA A 156 -16.62 25.29 3.34
C ALA A 156 -16.90 26.34 2.27
N TRP A 157 -18.03 27.05 2.37
CA TRP A 157 -18.44 28.05 1.40
C TRP A 157 -17.78 29.39 1.70
N ALA A 158 -17.26 30.06 0.67
CA ALA A 158 -16.76 31.42 0.83
C ALA A 158 -17.90 32.37 1.18
N ARG A 159 -17.60 33.36 2.03
CA ARG A 159 -18.57 34.40 2.38
C ARG A 159 -18.78 35.34 1.20
N ASN A 160 -20.04 35.53 0.83
CA ASN A 160 -20.49 36.41 -0.24
C ASN A 160 -21.65 37.26 0.29
N ASP A 161 -21.34 38.48 0.74
CA ASP A 161 -22.33 39.40 1.31
C ASP A 161 -23.21 40.08 0.24
N GLU A 162 -22.82 39.98 -1.04
CA GLU A 162 -23.53 40.57 -2.18
C GLU A 162 -24.60 39.64 -2.75
N TRP A 163 -24.55 38.35 -2.43
CA TRP A 163 -25.54 37.38 -2.89
C TRP A 163 -26.95 37.74 -2.43
N ARG A 164 -27.92 37.56 -3.33
CA ARG A 164 -29.35 37.68 -3.04
C ARG A 164 -30.08 36.45 -3.51
N SER A 165 -31.07 36.01 -2.75
CA SER A 165 -31.98 34.95 -3.15
C SER A 165 -32.84 35.38 -4.36
N GLU A 166 -33.39 34.41 -5.09
CA GLU A 166 -34.19 34.67 -6.31
C GLU A 166 -35.45 35.50 -6.04
N ASP A 167 -36.02 35.33 -4.84
CA ASP A 167 -37.15 36.11 -4.35
C ASP A 167 -36.74 37.48 -3.75
N GLY A 168 -35.43 37.78 -3.71
CA GLY A 168 -34.86 39.01 -3.16
C GLY A 168 -35.03 39.18 -1.65
N SER A 169 -35.54 38.17 -0.93
CA SER A 169 -35.87 38.26 0.49
C SER A 169 -34.65 38.11 1.42
N LEU A 170 -33.61 37.42 0.95
CA LEU A 170 -32.38 37.16 1.69
C LEU A 170 -31.19 37.86 1.03
N GLN A 171 -30.37 38.51 1.86
CA GLN A 171 -29.09 39.08 1.47
C GLN A 171 -27.95 38.40 2.23
N GLY A 172 -26.89 38.07 1.51
CA GLY A 172 -25.67 37.44 2.02
C GLY A 172 -25.77 35.91 2.06
N SER A 173 -24.65 35.24 1.75
CA SER A 173 -24.57 33.78 1.70
C SER A 173 -24.60 33.09 3.07
N HIS A 174 -24.30 33.82 4.15
CA HIS A 174 -24.24 33.28 5.51
C HIS A 174 -25.28 33.93 6.43
N ASP A 175 -25.69 33.20 7.47
CA ASP A 175 -26.56 33.69 8.52
C ASP A 175 -25.79 34.43 9.64
N ALA A 176 -26.51 34.88 10.68
CA ALA A 176 -25.91 35.60 11.81
C ALA A 176 -24.92 34.75 12.64
N ASN A 177 -24.99 33.41 12.51
CA ASN A 177 -24.08 32.48 13.18
C ASN A 177 -22.86 32.15 12.31
N GLY A 178 -22.76 32.73 11.11
CA GLY A 178 -21.69 32.42 10.17
C GLY A 178 -21.85 31.06 9.49
N LEU A 179 -23.08 30.50 9.45
CA LEU A 179 -23.38 29.27 8.70
C LEU A 179 -23.90 29.61 7.30
N ALA A 180 -23.47 28.85 6.29
CA ALA A 180 -23.95 29.02 4.93
C ALA A 180 -25.46 28.73 4.86
N ARG A 181 -26.22 29.64 4.23
CA ARG A 181 -27.67 29.51 4.09
C ARG A 181 -27.99 28.37 3.11
N PRO A 182 -28.93 27.46 3.42
CA PRO A 182 -29.30 26.36 2.52
C PRO A 182 -29.68 26.83 1.12
N GLN A 183 -30.38 27.96 1.01
CA GLN A 183 -30.81 28.54 -0.27
C GLN A 183 -29.62 29.01 -1.13
N TYR A 184 -28.55 29.49 -0.50
CA TYR A 184 -27.31 29.83 -1.20
C TYR A 184 -26.60 28.58 -1.70
N VAL A 185 -26.53 27.55 -0.86
CA VAL A 185 -25.88 26.27 -1.19
C VAL A 185 -26.59 25.59 -2.36
N GLU A 186 -27.92 25.49 -2.33
CA GLU A 186 -28.73 24.93 -3.42
C GLU A 186 -28.50 25.71 -4.73
N ALA A 187 -28.58 27.04 -4.69
CA ALA A 187 -28.36 27.87 -5.87
C ALA A 187 -26.94 27.74 -6.47
N MET A 188 -25.92 27.49 -5.65
CA MET A 188 -24.54 27.28 -6.13
C MET A 188 -24.32 25.85 -6.65
N LEU A 189 -25.00 24.85 -6.07
CA LEU A 189 -24.98 23.48 -6.57
C LEU A 189 -25.67 23.37 -7.93
N ASP A 190 -26.81 24.04 -8.11
CA ASP A 190 -27.53 24.08 -9.39
C ASP A 190 -26.71 24.78 -10.49
N LYS A 191 -25.92 25.78 -10.14
CA LYS A 191 -24.96 26.43 -11.06
C LYS A 191 -23.72 25.59 -11.35
N GLY A 192 -23.51 24.50 -10.61
CA GLY A 192 -22.34 23.62 -10.66
C GLY A 192 -21.09 24.27 -10.03
N LEU A 193 -20.45 23.55 -9.10
CA LEU A 193 -19.19 23.98 -8.48
C LEU A 193 -18.01 23.96 -9.45
N TYR A 194 -17.99 22.99 -10.35
CA TYR A 194 -16.92 22.79 -11.32
C TYR A 194 -17.30 23.35 -12.68
N ASP A 195 -16.32 23.82 -13.43
CA ASP A 195 -16.48 24.15 -14.83
C ASP A 195 -16.51 22.89 -15.72
N GLU A 196 -16.72 23.06 -17.02
CA GLU A 196 -16.78 21.96 -17.99
C GLU A 196 -15.46 21.16 -18.11
N LYS A 197 -14.36 21.69 -17.55
CA LYS A 197 -13.04 21.04 -17.53
C LYS A 197 -12.74 20.36 -16.19
N GLY A 198 -13.66 20.40 -15.22
CA GLY A 198 -13.48 19.83 -13.89
C GLY A 198 -12.70 20.71 -12.92
N THR A 199 -12.48 21.99 -13.26
CA THR A 199 -11.79 22.96 -12.39
C THR A 199 -12.81 23.62 -11.46
N LEU A 200 -12.49 23.76 -10.18
CA LEU A 200 -13.35 24.45 -9.23
C LEU A 200 -13.48 25.93 -9.63
N LYS A 201 -14.71 26.46 -9.63
CA LYS A 201 -14.95 27.87 -9.92
C LYS A 201 -14.44 28.75 -8.78
N ASP A 202 -13.67 29.78 -9.14
CA ASP A 202 -13.03 30.69 -8.20
C ASP A 202 -14.04 31.40 -7.28
N GLY A 203 -13.65 31.55 -6.01
CA GLY A 203 -14.39 32.35 -5.02
C GLY A 203 -15.68 31.74 -4.49
N LEU A 204 -16.01 30.48 -4.83
CA LEU A 204 -17.17 29.76 -4.29
C LEU A 204 -16.88 29.11 -2.93
N LEU A 205 -15.71 28.48 -2.79
CA LEU A 205 -15.30 27.80 -1.57
C LEU A 205 -14.27 28.62 -0.80
N ASP A 206 -14.27 28.43 0.52
CA ASP A 206 -13.26 28.99 1.41
C ASP A 206 -11.88 28.48 0.99
N PRO A 207 -10.88 29.35 0.75
CA PRO A 207 -9.54 28.92 0.38
C PRO A 207 -8.91 27.96 1.38
N ASP A 208 -9.34 27.92 2.63
CA ASP A 208 -8.77 27.05 3.66
C ASP A 208 -9.52 25.70 3.79
N CYS A 209 -10.44 25.35 2.88
CA CYS A 209 -11.02 24.01 2.79
C CYS A 209 -10.26 23.10 1.81
N VAL A 210 -10.32 21.78 2.02
CA VAL A 210 -9.50 20.84 1.24
C VAL A 210 -9.90 20.80 -0.24
N GLU A 211 -11.20 20.94 -0.52
CA GLU A 211 -11.72 20.95 -1.88
C GLU A 211 -11.29 22.18 -2.68
N ALA A 212 -11.07 23.32 -2.01
CA ALA A 212 -10.53 24.54 -2.65
C ALA A 212 -9.03 24.46 -2.95
N ARG A 213 -8.33 23.46 -2.38
CA ARG A 213 -6.89 23.21 -2.55
C ARG A 213 -6.62 21.93 -3.32
N ASP A 214 -7.51 21.55 -4.23
CA ASP A 214 -7.36 20.36 -5.07
C ASP A 214 -7.09 19.08 -4.26
N TRP A 215 -7.78 18.94 -3.12
CA TRP A 215 -7.63 17.79 -2.21
C TRP A 215 -6.22 17.64 -1.60
N ASN A 216 -5.44 18.72 -1.59
CA ASN A 216 -4.09 18.74 -1.06
C ASN A 216 -4.08 19.03 0.44
N LEU A 217 -3.46 18.17 1.26
CA LEU A 217 -3.32 18.35 2.71
C LEU A 217 -1.95 18.89 3.13
N SER A 218 -1.17 19.44 2.20
CA SER A 218 0.15 19.99 2.51
C SER A 218 0.01 21.18 3.45
N ALA A 219 0.56 21.06 4.66
CA ALA A 219 0.48 22.08 5.69
C ALA A 219 0.95 23.46 5.19
N GLY A 220 1.97 23.52 4.32
CA GLY A 220 2.49 24.79 3.77
C GLY A 220 1.55 25.53 2.82
N GLN A 221 0.48 24.89 2.33
CA GLN A 221 -0.55 25.55 1.54
C GLN A 221 -1.57 26.23 2.45
N TYR A 222 -2.04 25.56 3.49
CA TYR A 222 -2.91 26.18 4.48
C TYR A 222 -2.14 27.25 5.24
N LYS A 223 -2.78 28.35 5.64
CA LYS A 223 -2.08 29.41 6.39
C LYS A 223 -1.88 28.92 7.83
N PRO A 224 -0.73 28.33 8.21
CA PRO A 224 -0.70 27.46 9.38
C PRO A 224 -0.30 28.17 10.66
N PHE A 225 0.02 29.46 10.61
CA PHE A 225 0.63 30.14 11.76
C PHE A 225 0.08 31.55 11.89
N ASP A 226 -0.79 31.74 12.88
CA ASP A 226 -0.81 33.02 13.58
C ASP A 226 0.50 33.11 14.37
N PHE A 227 1.50 33.77 13.78
CA PHE A 227 2.85 33.93 14.35
C PHE A 227 2.85 34.76 15.65
N THR A 228 1.69 35.25 16.11
CA THR A 228 1.58 35.94 17.40
C THR A 228 2.01 35.07 18.59
N GLN A 229 1.92 33.73 18.48
CA GLN A 229 2.31 32.80 19.55
C GLN A 229 3.77 32.33 19.50
N TRP A 230 4.49 32.55 18.38
CA TRP A 230 5.88 32.09 18.19
C TRP A 230 6.87 33.26 18.30
N LYS A 231 6.71 34.09 19.33
CA LYS A 231 7.79 34.99 19.74
C LYS A 231 8.90 34.12 20.31
N SER A 232 9.84 33.71 19.47
CA SER A 232 11.14 33.21 19.91
C SER A 232 11.74 34.25 20.86
N ASP A 233 12.18 33.83 22.04
CA ASP A 233 12.87 34.70 23.00
C ASP A 233 14.21 35.22 22.43
N LYS A 234 14.76 34.53 21.42
CA LYS A 234 15.91 34.99 20.65
C LYS A 234 15.48 35.94 19.54
N SER A 235 16.11 37.10 19.49
CA SER A 235 15.96 38.05 18.39
C SER A 235 16.55 37.51 17.09
N VAL A 236 16.03 37.99 15.96
CA VAL A 236 16.56 37.67 14.62
C VAL A 236 18.06 38.02 14.51
N VAL A 237 18.50 39.05 15.23
CA VAL A 237 19.90 39.48 15.27
C VAL A 237 20.80 38.43 15.94
N GLU A 238 20.36 37.85 17.05
CA GLU A 238 21.10 36.79 17.74
C GLU A 238 21.19 35.52 16.90
N LEU A 239 20.11 35.17 16.20
CA LEU A 239 20.11 34.03 15.28
C LEU A 239 21.10 34.22 14.11
N ILE A 240 21.15 35.42 13.53
CA ILE A 240 22.12 35.74 12.46
C ILE A 240 23.55 35.69 13.00
N ALA A 241 23.80 36.17 14.23
CA ALA A 241 25.12 36.10 14.85
C ALA A 241 25.57 34.66 15.10
N GLU A 242 24.68 33.80 15.60
CA GLU A 242 24.93 32.38 15.86
C GLU A 242 25.20 31.61 14.55
N LEU A 243 24.46 31.93 13.48
CA LEU A 243 24.68 31.37 12.15
C LEU A 243 26.08 31.73 11.61
N ARG A 244 26.48 33.01 11.73
CA ARG A 244 27.80 33.50 11.30
C ARG A 244 28.95 32.87 12.08
N GLU A 245 28.77 32.60 13.37
CA GLU A 245 29.79 31.92 14.18
C GLU A 245 29.94 30.46 13.73
N THR A 246 28.81 29.80 13.48
CA THR A 246 28.78 28.42 13.00
C THR A 246 29.45 28.29 11.64
N GLU A 247 29.17 29.20 10.72
CA GLU A 247 29.80 29.27 9.40
C GLU A 247 31.33 29.43 9.50
N ARG A 248 31.82 30.36 10.33
CA ARG A 248 33.26 30.55 10.55
C ARG A 248 33.95 29.28 11.06
N ARG A 249 33.30 28.54 11.97
CA ARG A 249 33.82 27.27 12.48
C ARG A 249 33.90 26.20 11.39
N ILE A 250 32.91 26.12 10.50
CA ILE A 250 32.92 25.18 9.37
C ILE A 250 34.08 25.51 8.42
N ILE A 251 34.22 26.78 8.05
CA ILE A 251 35.31 27.24 7.17
C ILE A 251 36.68 26.92 7.77
N GLY A 252 36.90 27.23 9.05
CA GLY A 252 38.16 26.90 9.72
C GLY A 252 38.45 25.39 9.79
N GLY A 253 37.40 24.56 9.90
CA GLY A 253 37.53 23.10 9.80
C GLY A 253 37.96 22.65 8.41
N LEU A 254 37.42 23.26 7.35
CA LEU A 254 37.78 22.96 5.97
C LEU A 254 39.21 23.41 5.63
N ASP A 255 39.63 24.58 6.12
CA ASP A 255 41.00 25.07 5.92
C ASP A 255 42.03 24.15 6.58
N LYS A 256 41.71 23.63 7.77
CA LYS A 256 42.56 22.63 8.44
C LYS A 256 42.68 21.33 7.63
N LEU A 257 41.55 20.83 7.09
CA LEU A 257 41.57 19.66 6.23
C LEU A 257 42.39 19.90 4.96
N LEU A 258 42.29 21.10 4.37
CA LEU A 258 43.09 21.48 3.20
C LEU A 258 44.59 21.50 3.52
N ALA A 259 44.99 22.08 4.65
CA ALA A 259 46.39 22.10 5.09
C ALA A 259 46.98 20.70 5.31
N MET A 260 46.18 19.77 5.85
CA MET A 260 46.58 18.37 6.01
C MET A 260 46.81 17.67 4.66
N VAL A 261 45.98 17.96 3.65
CA VAL A 261 46.13 17.38 2.30
C VAL A 261 47.32 17.96 1.56
N GLU A 262 47.65 19.25 1.78
CA GLU A 262 48.81 19.91 1.16
C GLU A 262 50.14 19.62 1.88
N GLY A 263 50.12 18.92 3.03
CA GLY A 263 51.33 18.58 3.79
C GLY A 263 52.00 19.77 4.47
N ARG A 264 51.22 20.80 4.84
CA ARG A 264 51.68 22.08 5.41
C ARG A 264 51.34 22.24 6.91
N GLU A 265 51.22 21.14 7.65
CA GLU A 265 51.05 21.20 9.12
C GLU A 265 52.27 21.80 9.84
#